data_AF-C0CZR3-F1
#
_entry.id   AF-C0CZR3-F1
#
_cell.length_a   1.000
_cell.length_b   1.000
_cell.length_c   1.000
_cell.angle_alpha   90.00
_cell.angle_beta   90.00
_cell.angle_gamma   90.00
#
_symmetry.space_group_name_H-M   'P 1'
#
loop_
_entity.id
_entity.type
_entity.pdbx_description
1 polymer ?
#
loop_
_entity_poly.entity_id
_entity_poly.type
_entity_poly.pdbx_seq_one_letter_code
_entity_poly.pdbx_strand_id
1 'polypeptide(L)'
;GVYPIKVDSSSSMFRITSCELTVKDGVMSAVMATSGTGYLKLFMGTGEEAAQASEADCIPYVETADGAYTYAVPVEALDMGIDCSAFSKKKEKWYDRELVFRADSLPAEAFADGKIATAESLKLEDGVYTCEVRLDGGSGRAAVESPAALRVEDKHVTATIVWGSANYDYMKVDGEKYGLAAAEGNSTFEIPVTGFDWRMPVIADTIAMSQPHEIEYTLTFDSATLKRVD
;
A
#
# COMPACT_ATOMS: atom_id res chain seq x y z
N GLY A 1 -7.09 4.83 16.04
CA GLY A 1 -5.93 5.73 15.95
C GLY A 1 -6.08 6.66 14.77
N VAL A 2 -5.07 7.48 14.51
CA VAL A 2 -4.96 8.31 13.30
C VAL A 2 -3.65 7.94 12.61
N TYR A 3 -3.72 7.65 11.31
CA TYR A 3 -2.60 7.09 10.56
C TYR A 3 -2.46 7.77 9.20
N PRO A 4 -1.23 8.05 8.72
CA PRO A 4 -1.03 8.40 7.33
C PRO A 4 -1.40 7.21 6.43
N ILE A 5 -2.07 7.48 5.32
CA ILE A 5 -2.41 6.46 4.33
C ILE A 5 -2.27 7.02 2.91
N LYS A 6 -1.90 6.17 1.96
CA LYS A 6 -1.97 6.48 0.53
C LYS A 6 -3.36 6.20 -0.01
N VAL A 7 -3.81 7.06 -0.91
CA VAL A 7 -5.10 6.92 -1.58
C VAL A 7 -4.87 7.02 -3.08
N ASP A 8 -5.16 5.94 -3.79
CA ASP A 8 -5.19 5.96 -5.24
C ASP A 8 -6.49 6.56 -5.73
N SER A 9 -6.42 7.24 -6.88
CA SER A 9 -7.57 7.83 -7.55
C SER A 9 -7.54 7.39 -9.00
N SER A 10 -8.71 7.04 -9.54
CA SER A 10 -8.86 6.68 -10.95
C SER A 10 -8.56 7.83 -11.93
N SER A 11 -8.30 9.05 -11.44
CA SER A 11 -7.95 10.21 -12.26
C SER A 11 -6.75 10.98 -11.72
N SER A 12 -5.72 11.15 -12.57
CA SER A 12 -4.58 12.03 -12.30
C SER A 12 -4.98 13.50 -12.08
N MET A 13 -6.14 13.91 -12.59
CA MET A 13 -6.71 15.25 -12.39
C MET A 13 -7.35 15.43 -11.01
N PHE A 14 -7.54 14.34 -10.25
CA PHE A 14 -8.07 14.32 -8.90
C PHE A 14 -7.16 13.46 -8.02
N ARG A 15 -5.87 13.83 -7.97
CA ARG A 15 -4.87 13.08 -7.21
C ARG A 15 -4.89 13.50 -5.75
N ILE A 16 -4.87 12.51 -4.86
CA ILE A 16 -4.70 12.71 -3.42
C ILE A 16 -3.21 12.86 -3.10
N THR A 17 -2.84 13.93 -2.42
CA THR A 17 -1.42 14.25 -2.10
C THR A 17 -1.05 13.91 -0.67
N SER A 18 -2.03 13.92 0.23
CA SER A 18 -1.88 13.45 1.60
C SER A 18 -3.24 12.99 2.12
N CYS A 19 -3.24 12.04 3.04
CA CYS A 19 -4.46 11.55 3.66
C CYS A 19 -4.16 11.05 5.07
N GLU A 20 -5.02 11.43 6.01
CA GLU A 20 -5.03 10.91 7.38
C GLU A 20 -6.27 10.05 7.58
N LEU A 21 -6.08 8.76 7.83
CA LEU A 21 -7.13 7.81 8.19
C LEU A 21 -7.35 7.84 9.71
N THR A 22 -8.56 8.14 10.13
CA THR A 22 -9.02 7.97 11.51
C THR A 22 -9.81 6.67 11.64
N VAL A 23 -9.41 5.84 12.58
CA VAL A 23 -10.14 4.62 12.98
C VAL A 23 -10.61 4.78 14.42
N LYS A 24 -11.93 4.81 14.62
CA LYS A 24 -12.54 4.95 15.94
C LYS A 24 -13.76 4.05 16.04
N ASP A 25 -13.80 3.21 17.08
CA ASP A 25 -14.92 2.29 17.35
C ASP A 25 -15.28 1.39 16.15
N GLY A 26 -14.29 0.98 15.37
CA GLY A 26 -14.45 0.15 14.17
C GLY A 26 -14.93 0.92 12.92
N VAL A 27 -15.15 2.23 13.02
CA VAL A 27 -15.53 3.10 11.91
C VAL A 27 -14.30 3.81 11.37
N MET A 28 -14.19 3.88 10.05
CA MET A 28 -13.10 4.57 9.35
C MET A 28 -13.61 5.83 8.66
N SER A 29 -12.85 6.91 8.79
CA SER A 29 -13.04 8.17 8.07
C SER A 29 -11.69 8.76 7.75
N ALA A 30 -11.59 9.56 6.69
CA ALA A 30 -10.32 10.12 6.26
C ALA A 30 -10.44 11.61 5.95
N VAL A 31 -9.37 12.37 6.22
CA VAL A 31 -9.19 13.72 5.70
C VAL A 31 -8.14 13.65 4.60
N MET A 32 -8.55 13.95 3.36
CA MET A 32 -7.67 13.85 2.19
C MET A 32 -7.44 15.21 1.54
N ALA A 33 -6.19 15.55 1.27
CA ALA A 33 -5.81 16.73 0.50
C ALA A 33 -5.67 16.38 -0.98
N THR A 34 -6.19 17.24 -1.86
CA THR A 34 -6.09 17.05 -3.31
C THR A 34 -5.00 17.93 -3.91
N SER A 35 -4.36 17.46 -4.99
CA SER A 35 -3.29 18.18 -5.67
C SER A 35 -3.69 19.51 -6.33
N GLY A 36 -4.98 19.88 -6.31
CA GLY A 36 -5.47 21.12 -6.88
C GLY A 36 -6.78 21.56 -6.25
N THR A 37 -7.19 22.79 -6.55
CA THR A 37 -8.33 23.49 -5.92
C THR A 37 -9.54 23.60 -6.86
N GLY A 38 -9.59 22.73 -7.88
CA GLY A 38 -10.56 22.80 -8.97
C GLY A 38 -11.93 22.17 -8.67
N TYR A 39 -12.07 21.49 -7.54
CA TYR A 39 -13.30 20.82 -7.11
C TYR A 39 -13.83 21.49 -5.84
N LEU A 40 -15.15 21.61 -5.71
CA LEU A 40 -15.77 22.33 -4.59
C LEU A 40 -16.39 21.39 -3.56
N LYS A 41 -16.83 20.22 -4.00
CA LYS A 41 -17.48 19.26 -3.13
C LYS A 41 -17.40 17.88 -3.73
N LEU A 42 -17.52 16.88 -2.86
CA LEU A 42 -17.58 15.48 -3.21
C LEU A 42 -18.93 14.90 -2.82
N PHE A 43 -19.29 13.82 -3.47
CA PHE A 43 -20.38 12.94 -3.08
C PHE A 43 -19.85 11.51 -3.10
N MET A 44 -20.08 10.75 -2.04
CA MET A 44 -19.62 9.36 -1.96
C MET A 44 -20.63 8.44 -2.63
N GLY A 45 -20.47 8.28 -3.94
CA GLY A 45 -21.38 7.60 -4.84
C GLY A 45 -21.17 8.09 -6.27
N THR A 46 -22.14 7.84 -7.13
CA THR A 46 -22.09 8.18 -8.56
C THR A 46 -22.52 9.62 -8.84
N GLY A 47 -22.17 10.14 -10.03
CA GLY A 47 -22.46 11.52 -10.41
C GLY A 47 -23.94 11.73 -10.72
N GLU A 48 -24.64 10.66 -11.07
CA GLU A 48 -26.10 10.65 -11.23
C GLU A 48 -26.80 10.84 -9.88
N GLU A 49 -26.38 10.11 -8.86
CA GLU A 49 -26.87 10.27 -7.48
C GLU A 49 -26.52 11.65 -6.93
N ALA A 50 -25.28 12.10 -7.14
CA ALA A 50 -24.80 13.41 -6.72
C ALA A 50 -25.59 14.58 -7.34
N ALA A 51 -26.14 14.41 -8.54
CA ALA A 51 -26.99 15.42 -9.19
C ALA A 51 -28.39 15.54 -8.54
N GLN A 52 -28.82 14.53 -7.80
CA GLN A 52 -30.10 14.46 -7.09
C GLN A 52 -29.95 14.67 -5.58
N ALA A 53 -28.73 14.50 -5.06
CA ALA A 53 -28.38 14.66 -3.66
C ALA A 53 -28.61 16.10 -3.17
N SER A 54 -28.90 16.22 -1.88
CA SER A 54 -28.96 17.54 -1.25
C SER A 54 -27.55 18.06 -0.95
N GLU A 55 -27.44 19.36 -0.73
CA GLU A 55 -26.17 19.99 -0.38
C GLU A 55 -25.63 19.51 0.97
N ALA A 56 -26.48 18.97 1.85
CA ALA A 56 -26.09 18.38 3.12
C ALA A 56 -25.48 16.98 2.97
N ASP A 57 -25.79 16.27 1.89
CA ASP A 57 -25.23 14.95 1.57
C ASP A 57 -23.87 15.09 0.85
N CYS A 58 -23.51 16.30 0.43
CA CYS A 58 -22.24 16.61 -0.18
C CYS A 58 -21.18 16.95 0.87
N ILE A 59 -19.94 16.58 0.59
CA ILE A 59 -18.76 16.87 1.41
C ILE A 59 -18.07 18.10 0.81
N PRO A 60 -18.16 19.28 1.43
CA PRO A 60 -17.51 20.48 0.91
C PRO A 60 -15.99 20.42 1.10
N TYR A 61 -15.27 21.18 0.27
CA TYR A 61 -13.85 21.43 0.53
C TYR A 61 -13.65 22.25 1.81
N VAL A 62 -12.54 21.99 2.49
CA VAL A 62 -11.97 22.87 3.51
C VAL A 62 -10.59 23.30 3.03
N GLU A 63 -10.38 24.61 2.92
CA GLU A 63 -9.09 25.18 2.53
C GLU A 63 -8.17 25.28 3.75
N THR A 64 -6.98 24.72 3.64
CA THR A 64 -5.92 24.79 4.64
C THR A 64 -5.19 26.13 4.57
N ALA A 65 -4.35 26.44 5.57
CA ALA A 65 -3.61 27.71 5.63
C ALA A 65 -2.63 27.91 4.46
N ASP A 66 -2.17 26.81 3.85
CA ASP A 66 -1.31 26.78 2.66
C ASP A 66 -2.10 26.73 1.33
N GLY A 67 -3.43 26.82 1.38
CA GLY A 67 -4.30 26.91 0.21
C GLY A 67 -4.64 25.56 -0.44
N ALA A 68 -4.32 24.43 0.20
CA ALA A 68 -4.73 23.12 -0.28
C ALA A 68 -6.21 22.86 0.03
N TYR A 69 -6.89 22.12 -0.84
CA TYR A 69 -8.27 21.71 -0.60
C TYR A 69 -8.31 20.33 0.02
N THR A 70 -9.03 20.21 1.14
CA THR A 70 -9.20 18.97 1.90
C THR A 70 -10.66 18.55 1.98
N TYR A 71 -10.90 17.25 2.13
CA TYR A 71 -12.23 16.67 2.22
C TYR A 71 -12.26 15.59 3.30
N ALA A 72 -13.27 15.65 4.17
CA ALA A 72 -13.51 14.64 5.19
C ALA A 72 -14.49 13.60 4.65
N VAL A 73 -14.01 12.41 4.31
CA VAL A 73 -14.80 11.34 3.68
C VAL A 73 -14.97 10.14 4.61
N PRO A 74 -16.13 9.45 4.58
CA PRO A 74 -16.23 8.12 5.15
C PRO A 74 -15.38 7.14 4.36
N VAL A 75 -14.83 6.13 5.03
CA VAL A 75 -14.07 5.04 4.40
C VAL A 75 -14.76 3.72 4.72
N GLU A 76 -15.36 3.10 3.70
CA GLU A 76 -16.10 1.84 3.89
C GLU A 76 -15.15 0.66 4.11
N ALA A 77 -14.12 0.54 3.29
CA ALA A 77 -13.11 -0.51 3.36
C ALA A 77 -11.77 -0.04 2.80
N LEU A 78 -10.70 -0.71 3.23
CA LEU A 78 -9.37 -0.57 2.62
C LEU A 78 -9.24 -1.51 1.42
N ASP A 79 -8.34 -1.20 0.49
CA ASP A 79 -8.04 -1.98 -0.72
C ASP A 79 -9.27 -2.29 -1.61
N MET A 80 -10.32 -1.47 -1.50
CA MET A 80 -11.54 -1.55 -2.30
C MET A 80 -11.76 -0.23 -3.05
N GLY A 81 -12.22 -0.31 -4.29
CA GLY A 81 -12.69 0.85 -5.04
C GLY A 81 -13.95 1.43 -4.41
N ILE A 82 -13.87 2.67 -3.95
CA ILE A 82 -14.99 3.42 -3.38
C ILE A 82 -15.39 4.52 -4.38
N ASP A 83 -16.65 4.52 -4.77
CA ASP A 83 -17.21 5.53 -5.66
C ASP A 83 -17.20 6.92 -5.01
N CYS A 84 -16.76 7.91 -5.77
CA CYS A 84 -16.70 9.31 -5.35
C CYS A 84 -16.89 10.22 -6.56
N SER A 85 -17.92 11.05 -6.57
CA SER A 85 -18.10 12.08 -7.59
C SER A 85 -17.58 13.43 -7.12
N ALA A 86 -16.74 14.08 -7.93
CA ALA A 86 -16.15 15.38 -7.62
C ALA A 86 -16.77 16.49 -8.47
N PHE A 87 -17.32 17.53 -7.84
CA PHE A 87 -17.95 18.66 -8.54
C PHE A 87 -16.92 19.69 -8.98
N SER A 88 -16.75 19.88 -10.29
CA SER A 88 -15.78 20.82 -10.83
C SER A 88 -16.28 22.26 -10.81
N LYS A 89 -15.49 23.17 -10.19
CA LYS A 89 -15.75 24.61 -10.21
C LYS A 89 -15.80 25.19 -11.61
N LYS A 90 -14.89 24.75 -12.49
CA LYS A 90 -14.72 25.33 -13.84
C LYS A 90 -15.77 24.84 -14.83
N LYS A 91 -16.20 23.59 -14.68
CA LYS A 91 -17.10 22.92 -15.63
C LYS A 91 -18.52 22.79 -15.10
N GLU A 92 -18.74 23.12 -13.83
CA GLU A 92 -20.03 23.06 -13.14
C GLU A 92 -20.72 21.71 -13.35
N LYS A 93 -19.94 20.63 -13.24
CA LYS A 93 -20.43 19.27 -13.42
C LYS A 93 -19.71 18.29 -12.51
N TRP A 94 -20.40 17.20 -12.23
CA TRP A 94 -19.86 16.03 -11.54
C TRP A 94 -18.95 15.22 -12.44
N TYR A 95 -17.94 14.63 -11.82
CA TYR A 95 -17.05 13.69 -12.44
C TYR A 95 -16.87 12.50 -11.52
N ASP A 96 -17.19 11.31 -12.02
CA ASP A 96 -17.02 10.08 -11.26
C ASP A 96 -15.55 9.74 -11.11
N ARG A 97 -15.19 9.35 -9.90
CA ARG A 97 -13.88 8.89 -9.47
C ARG A 97 -14.08 7.63 -8.67
N GLU A 98 -13.01 6.87 -8.59
CA GLU A 98 -12.88 5.73 -7.70
C GLU A 98 -11.67 6.02 -6.83
N LEU A 99 -11.83 5.85 -5.52
CA LEU A 99 -10.77 6.01 -4.52
C LEU A 99 -10.44 4.65 -3.92
N VAL A 100 -9.16 4.35 -3.76
CA VAL A 100 -8.68 3.14 -3.07
C VAL A 100 -7.77 3.53 -1.93
N PHE A 101 -8.19 3.26 -0.69
CA PHE A 101 -7.40 3.49 0.51
C PHE A 101 -6.48 2.31 0.76
N ARG A 102 -5.16 2.51 0.61
CA ARG A 102 -4.18 1.44 0.48
C ARG A 102 -3.72 0.91 1.84
N ALA A 103 -4.14 -0.30 2.22
CA ALA A 103 -3.78 -0.88 3.51
C ALA A 103 -2.27 -1.14 3.63
N ASP A 104 -1.61 -1.47 2.51
CA ASP A 104 -0.16 -1.69 2.44
C ASP A 104 0.68 -0.42 2.68
N SER A 105 0.05 0.76 2.71
CA SER A 105 0.71 2.03 3.05
C SER A 105 0.58 2.42 4.52
N LEU A 106 -0.21 1.66 5.30
CA LEU A 106 -0.36 1.90 6.72
C LEU A 106 0.93 1.49 7.46
N PRO A 107 1.31 2.25 8.49
CA PRO A 107 2.45 1.86 9.31
C PRO A 107 2.09 0.64 10.17
N ALA A 108 3.09 -0.14 10.58
CA ALA A 108 2.88 -1.41 11.30
C ALA A 108 2.04 -1.23 12.58
N GLU A 109 2.20 -0.12 13.30
CA GLU A 109 1.42 0.23 14.49
C GLU A 109 -0.06 0.52 14.23
N ALA A 110 -0.48 0.64 12.97
CA ALA A 110 -1.90 0.73 12.61
C ALA A 110 -2.64 -0.59 12.78
N PHE A 111 -1.91 -1.71 12.75
CA PHE A 111 -2.47 -3.04 12.94
C PHE A 111 -2.49 -3.37 14.44
N ALA A 112 -3.64 -3.84 14.93
CA ALA A 112 -3.75 -4.27 16.32
C ALA A 112 -2.80 -5.45 16.59
N ASP A 113 -2.21 -5.47 17.80
CA ASP A 113 -1.34 -6.56 18.26
C ASP A 113 -1.97 -7.93 17.98
N GLY A 114 -1.20 -8.81 17.32
CA GLY A 114 -1.61 -10.17 16.98
C GLY A 114 -2.44 -10.32 15.70
N LYS A 115 -2.66 -9.26 14.91
CA LYS A 115 -3.28 -9.38 13.57
C LYS A 115 -2.30 -9.71 12.45
N ILE A 116 -1.02 -9.40 12.63
CA ILE A 116 0.04 -9.82 11.72
C ILE A 116 0.72 -11.05 12.33
N ALA A 117 0.77 -12.15 11.59
CA ALA A 117 1.44 -13.35 12.06
C ALA A 117 2.95 -13.13 12.08
N THR A 118 3.62 -13.53 13.15
CA THR A 118 5.07 -13.41 13.34
C THR A 118 5.68 -14.79 13.59
N ALA A 119 7.01 -14.92 13.54
CA ALA A 119 7.67 -16.15 13.95
C ALA A 119 7.30 -16.57 15.37
N GLU A 120 7.13 -15.60 16.28
CA GLU A 120 6.71 -15.87 17.66
C GLU A 120 5.27 -16.37 17.74
N SER A 121 4.32 -15.73 17.05
CA SER A 121 2.92 -16.18 17.08
C SER A 121 2.74 -17.55 16.42
N LEU A 122 3.55 -17.83 15.39
CA LEU A 122 3.59 -19.10 14.67
C LEU A 122 4.44 -20.17 15.39
N LYS A 123 5.14 -19.81 16.48
CA LYS A 123 6.02 -20.70 17.26
C LYS A 123 7.11 -21.35 16.40
N LEU A 124 7.69 -20.59 15.48
CA LEU A 124 8.79 -21.06 14.66
C LEU A 124 10.05 -21.20 15.52
N GLU A 125 10.71 -22.34 15.41
CA GLU A 125 12.04 -22.56 15.97
C GLU A 125 13.11 -22.04 15.01
N ASP A 126 14.30 -21.76 15.53
CA ASP A 126 15.45 -21.43 14.71
C ASP A 126 15.74 -22.53 13.67
N GLY A 127 16.01 -22.11 12.44
CA GLY A 127 16.22 -23.04 11.33
C GLY A 127 15.94 -22.43 9.97
N VAL A 128 16.05 -23.28 8.95
CA VAL A 128 15.78 -22.92 7.55
C VAL A 128 14.40 -23.42 7.17
N TYR A 129 13.65 -22.60 6.44
CA TYR A 129 12.30 -22.91 5.98
C TYR A 129 12.16 -22.53 4.50
N THR A 130 11.10 -23.02 3.87
CA THR A 130 10.56 -22.45 2.64
C THR A 130 9.13 -21.95 2.88
N CYS A 131 8.73 -20.91 2.16
CA CYS A 131 7.41 -20.31 2.24
C CYS A 131 7.01 -19.82 0.84
N GLU A 132 5.78 -20.06 0.42
CA GLU A 132 5.25 -19.41 -0.77
C GLU A 132 5.19 -17.90 -0.54
N VAL A 133 5.69 -17.15 -1.52
CA VAL A 133 5.67 -15.69 -1.52
C VAL A 133 4.98 -15.20 -2.77
N ARG A 134 4.14 -14.17 -2.61
CA ARG A 134 3.51 -13.46 -3.72
C ARG A 134 4.02 -12.03 -3.79
N LEU A 135 4.41 -11.58 -4.98
CA LEU A 135 4.72 -10.19 -5.29
C LEU A 135 3.50 -9.54 -5.95
N ASP A 136 3.09 -8.38 -5.43
CA ASP A 136 2.11 -7.50 -6.07
C ASP A 136 2.69 -6.09 -6.22
N GLY A 137 2.10 -5.26 -7.10
CA GLY A 137 2.52 -3.88 -7.32
C GLY A 137 3.31 -3.65 -8.62
N GLY A 138 3.94 -2.47 -8.72
CA GLY A 138 4.53 -1.99 -9.96
C GLY A 138 3.55 -2.06 -11.15
N SER A 139 4.04 -2.57 -12.29
CA SER A 139 3.20 -2.79 -13.49
C SER A 139 2.47 -4.13 -13.51
N GLY A 140 2.61 -4.96 -12.47
CA GLY A 140 2.12 -6.35 -12.44
C GLY A 140 2.91 -7.34 -13.32
N ARG A 141 4.02 -6.90 -13.93
CA ARG A 141 4.86 -7.74 -14.80
C ARG A 141 6.05 -8.37 -14.07
N ALA A 142 6.45 -7.82 -12.93
CA ALA A 142 7.55 -8.35 -12.16
C ALA A 142 7.12 -9.61 -11.41
N ALA A 143 8.07 -10.49 -11.12
CA ALA A 143 7.86 -11.69 -10.33
C ALA A 143 9.09 -11.98 -9.48
N VAL A 144 8.89 -12.75 -8.42
CA VAL A 144 9.94 -13.34 -7.60
C VAL A 144 9.78 -14.86 -7.62
N GLU A 145 10.87 -15.59 -7.41
CA GLU A 145 10.82 -17.04 -7.24
C GLU A 145 10.02 -17.40 -5.99
N SER A 146 9.21 -18.46 -6.11
CA SER A 146 8.38 -18.97 -5.03
C SER A 146 8.36 -20.51 -5.11
N PRO A 147 8.54 -21.22 -3.99
CA PRO A 147 8.69 -20.70 -2.63
C PRO A 147 10.05 -20.03 -2.38
N ALA A 148 10.07 -19.03 -1.50
CA ALA A 148 11.29 -18.37 -1.04
C ALA A 148 11.92 -19.15 0.13
N ALA A 149 13.25 -19.10 0.22
CA ALA A 149 13.98 -19.61 1.38
C ALA A 149 13.91 -18.59 2.53
N LEU A 150 13.69 -19.08 3.75
CA LEU A 150 13.66 -18.29 4.98
C LEU A 150 14.68 -18.85 5.98
N ARG A 151 15.29 -17.96 6.76
CA ARG A 151 16.11 -18.28 7.94
C ARG A 151 15.46 -17.66 9.17
N VAL A 152 15.20 -18.47 10.19
CA VAL A 152 14.72 -18.03 11.50
C VAL A 152 15.87 -18.11 12.49
N GLU A 153 16.20 -16.99 13.12
CA GLU A 153 17.25 -16.87 14.13
C GLU A 153 16.80 -15.88 15.21
N ASP A 154 16.76 -16.30 16.48
CA ASP A 154 16.34 -15.44 17.60
C ASP A 154 14.97 -14.77 17.34
N LYS A 155 14.02 -15.53 16.76
CA LYS A 155 12.69 -15.07 16.33
C LYS A 155 12.67 -14.03 15.19
N HIS A 156 13.82 -13.65 14.66
CA HIS A 156 13.91 -12.82 13.46
C HIS A 156 13.88 -13.72 12.23
N VAL A 157 13.14 -13.28 11.21
CA VAL A 157 13.01 -14.03 9.95
C VAL A 157 13.68 -13.23 8.84
N THR A 158 14.60 -13.85 8.13
CA THR A 158 15.21 -13.31 6.91
C THR A 158 14.75 -14.14 5.71
N ALA A 159 14.27 -13.49 4.66
CA ALA A 159 13.91 -14.13 3.39
C ALA A 159 14.98 -13.88 2.33
N THR A 160 15.29 -14.91 1.54
CA THR A 160 16.03 -14.77 0.29
C THR A 160 15.03 -14.56 -0.86
N ILE A 161 15.02 -13.36 -1.44
CA ILE A 161 14.14 -12.97 -2.54
C ILE A 161 14.92 -12.95 -3.84
N VAL A 162 14.63 -13.89 -4.74
CA VAL A 162 15.20 -13.96 -6.08
C VAL A 162 14.19 -13.37 -7.06
N TRP A 163 14.56 -12.29 -7.75
CA TRP A 163 13.70 -11.67 -8.76
C TRP A 163 13.71 -12.47 -10.07
N GLY A 164 12.69 -12.30 -10.90
CA GLY A 164 12.68 -12.83 -12.28
C GLY A 164 13.59 -12.08 -13.26
N SER A 165 14.43 -11.16 -12.78
CA SER A 165 15.33 -10.33 -13.59
C SER A 165 16.59 -9.97 -12.80
N ALA A 166 17.71 -9.77 -13.52
CA ALA A 166 18.97 -9.28 -12.98
C ALA A 166 19.05 -7.74 -12.85
N ASN A 167 17.97 -7.02 -13.17
CA ASN A 167 17.99 -5.56 -13.31
C ASN A 167 17.43 -4.82 -12.08
N TYR A 168 17.77 -5.29 -10.88
CA TYR A 168 17.49 -4.60 -9.62
C TYR A 168 18.76 -4.45 -8.78
N ASP A 169 18.97 -3.25 -8.24
CA ASP A 169 20.20 -2.88 -7.52
C ASP A 169 20.07 -3.03 -6.00
N TYR A 170 18.91 -2.68 -5.45
CA TYR A 170 18.62 -2.78 -4.03
C TYR A 170 17.12 -2.89 -3.75
N MET A 171 16.80 -3.42 -2.56
CA MET A 171 15.47 -3.36 -1.97
C MET A 171 15.47 -2.42 -0.77
N LYS A 172 14.29 -1.93 -0.38
CA LYS A 172 14.05 -1.31 0.93
C LYS A 172 12.89 -1.96 1.65
N VAL A 173 13.06 -2.16 2.95
CA VAL A 173 12.02 -2.58 3.91
C VAL A 173 12.04 -1.57 5.04
N ASP A 174 10.89 -0.98 5.37
CA ASP A 174 10.77 0.06 6.41
C ASP A 174 11.79 1.22 6.28
N GLY A 175 12.14 1.56 5.04
CA GLY A 175 13.11 2.62 4.71
C GLY A 175 14.58 2.21 4.78
N GLU A 176 14.90 1.04 5.34
CA GLU A 176 16.26 0.49 5.35
C GLU A 176 16.61 -0.16 4.01
N LYS A 177 17.84 0.04 3.52
CA LYS A 177 18.31 -0.41 2.20
C LYS A 177 19.11 -1.71 2.29
N TYR A 178 18.75 -2.67 1.44
CA TYR A 178 19.34 -4.00 1.33
C TYR A 178 19.96 -4.19 -0.06
N GLY A 179 21.26 -4.45 -0.11
CA GLY A 179 22.01 -4.67 -1.36
C GLY A 179 21.91 -6.11 -1.89
N LEU A 180 22.46 -6.33 -3.09
CA LEU A 180 22.52 -7.65 -3.70
C LEU A 180 23.27 -8.67 -2.81
N ALA A 181 22.63 -9.82 -2.59
CA ALA A 181 23.20 -10.96 -1.89
C ALA A 181 24.05 -11.85 -2.83
N ALA A 182 23.83 -11.77 -4.14
CA ALA A 182 24.58 -12.51 -5.15
C ALA A 182 24.98 -11.59 -6.32
N ALA A 183 26.17 -11.81 -6.89
CA ALA A 183 26.73 -11.00 -7.97
C ALA A 183 26.44 -11.56 -9.38
N GLU A 184 25.94 -12.80 -9.47
CA GLU A 184 25.62 -13.48 -10.73
C GLU A 184 24.18 -14.01 -10.70
N GLY A 185 23.57 -14.10 -11.88
CA GLY A 185 22.18 -14.55 -12.03
C GLY A 185 21.17 -13.41 -11.87
N ASN A 186 19.94 -13.76 -11.50
CA ASN A 186 18.92 -12.77 -11.23
C ASN A 186 19.19 -12.04 -9.90
N SER A 187 18.69 -10.80 -9.79
CA SER A 187 18.87 -9.98 -8.60
C SER A 187 18.31 -10.70 -7.39
N THR A 188 19.16 -10.93 -6.40
CA THR A 188 18.82 -11.68 -5.18
C THR A 188 19.11 -10.82 -3.97
N PHE A 189 18.19 -10.79 -3.01
CA PHE A 189 18.29 -9.98 -1.80
C PHE A 189 17.99 -10.81 -0.55
N GLU A 190 18.68 -10.53 0.55
CA GLU A 190 18.28 -10.98 1.88
C GLU A 190 17.59 -9.81 2.60
N ILE A 191 16.31 -9.98 2.95
CA ILE A 191 15.49 -8.93 3.61
C ILE A 191 14.79 -9.49 4.85
N PRO A 192 14.47 -8.67 5.87
CA PRO A 192 13.65 -9.12 6.97
C PRO A 192 12.21 -9.40 6.51
N VAL A 193 11.59 -10.41 7.10
CA VAL A 193 10.14 -10.64 7.02
C VAL A 193 9.53 -10.06 8.29
N THR A 194 8.86 -8.93 8.15
CA THR A 194 8.23 -8.21 9.28
C THR A 194 6.87 -8.80 9.66
N GLY A 195 6.35 -9.74 8.87
CA GLY A 195 5.25 -10.62 9.25
C GLY A 195 4.76 -11.49 8.09
N PHE A 196 3.87 -12.43 8.40
CA PHE A 196 3.22 -13.35 7.46
C PHE A 196 1.75 -12.98 7.25
N ASP A 197 1.17 -13.49 6.18
CA ASP A 197 -0.25 -13.36 5.80
C ASP A 197 -0.73 -11.92 5.64
N TRP A 198 0.19 -11.01 5.33
CA TRP A 198 -0.10 -9.61 5.07
C TRP A 198 0.74 -9.07 3.91
N ARG A 199 0.27 -7.97 3.31
CA ARG A 199 0.92 -7.31 2.18
C ARG A 199 2.07 -6.43 2.69
N MET A 200 3.21 -7.05 3.00
CA MET A 200 4.41 -6.35 3.48
C MET A 200 4.93 -5.38 2.41
N PRO A 201 4.94 -4.06 2.64
CA PRO A 201 5.40 -3.08 1.67
C PRO A 201 6.91 -3.15 1.51
N VAL A 202 7.37 -3.11 0.26
CA VAL A 202 8.79 -3.05 -0.09
C VAL A 202 8.98 -2.09 -1.26
N ILE A 203 10.18 -1.54 -1.37
CA ILE A 203 10.60 -0.78 -2.56
C ILE A 203 11.73 -1.57 -3.23
N ALA A 204 11.72 -1.66 -4.56
CA ALA A 204 12.83 -2.19 -5.32
C ALA A 204 13.27 -1.19 -6.39
N ASP A 205 14.57 -0.95 -6.45
CA ASP A 205 15.17 -0.07 -7.45
C ASP A 205 15.52 -0.86 -8.70
N THR A 206 14.87 -0.53 -9.80
CA THR A 206 15.14 -1.14 -11.10
C THR A 206 16.06 -0.28 -11.94
N ILE A 207 17.07 -0.92 -12.53
CA ILE A 207 18.00 -0.33 -13.50
C ILE A 207 17.72 -0.77 -14.94
N ALA A 208 16.60 -1.47 -15.18
CA ALA A 208 16.21 -1.92 -16.51
C ALA A 208 15.81 -0.77 -17.45
N MET A 209 15.50 0.40 -16.88
CA MET A 209 15.06 1.58 -17.59
C MET A 209 16.24 2.52 -17.90
N SER A 210 16.03 3.57 -18.70
CA SER A 210 17.09 4.53 -19.04
C SER A 210 17.66 5.29 -17.83
N GLN A 211 16.97 5.25 -16.69
CA GLN A 211 17.40 5.75 -15.38
C GLN A 211 16.93 4.77 -14.30
N PRO A 212 17.61 4.70 -13.14
CA PRO A 212 17.13 3.96 -11.98
C PRO A 212 15.76 4.47 -11.50
N HIS A 213 14.86 3.57 -11.12
CA HIS A 213 13.56 3.90 -10.55
C HIS A 213 13.25 3.04 -9.34
N GLU A 214 12.94 3.68 -8.23
CA GLU A 214 12.32 3.04 -7.06
C GLU A 214 10.85 2.75 -7.36
N ILE A 215 10.47 1.47 -7.35
CA ILE A 215 9.10 1.01 -7.57
C ILE A 215 8.58 0.38 -6.28
N GLU A 216 7.36 0.72 -5.92
CA GLU A 216 6.65 0.17 -4.77
C GLU A 216 6.00 -1.17 -5.13
N TYR A 217 6.21 -2.14 -4.25
CA TYR A 217 5.66 -3.49 -4.30
C TYR A 217 5.16 -3.91 -2.93
N THR A 218 4.47 -5.05 -2.89
CA THR A 218 4.21 -5.77 -1.64
C THR A 218 4.61 -7.24 -1.78
N LEU A 219 5.15 -7.81 -0.71
CA LEU A 219 5.40 -9.24 -0.58
C LEU A 219 4.41 -9.83 0.43
N THR A 220 3.72 -10.91 0.06
CA THR A 220 2.87 -11.68 0.98
C THR A 220 3.49 -13.06 1.18
N PHE A 221 3.92 -13.36 2.40
CA PHE A 221 4.43 -14.67 2.80
C PHE A 221 3.30 -15.50 3.40
N ASP A 222 2.91 -16.59 2.75
CA ASP A 222 1.79 -17.44 3.19
C ASP A 222 2.24 -18.43 4.28
N SER A 223 1.87 -18.14 5.53
CA SER A 223 2.27 -18.95 6.68
C SER A 223 1.74 -20.40 6.61
N ALA A 224 0.65 -20.65 5.89
CA ALA A 224 0.09 -21.98 5.74
C ALA A 224 0.99 -22.90 4.88
N THR A 225 1.93 -22.33 4.13
CA THR A 225 2.86 -23.05 3.24
C THR A 225 4.24 -23.27 3.85
N LEU A 226 4.48 -22.80 5.09
CA LEU A 226 5.75 -22.93 5.79
C LEU A 226 6.18 -24.39 5.91
N LYS A 227 7.39 -24.69 5.44
CA LYS A 227 8.01 -26.01 5.53
C LYS A 227 9.44 -25.88 5.99
N ARG A 228 9.79 -26.52 7.10
CA ARG A 228 11.18 -26.62 7.57
C ARG A 228 12.00 -27.42 6.54
N VAL A 229 13.22 -26.97 6.30
CA VAL A 229 14.21 -27.67 5.48
C VAL A 229 15.19 -28.34 6.44
N ASP A 230 15.30 -29.66 6.32
CA ASP A 230 16.24 -30.49 7.08
C ASP A 230 17.63 -30.53 6.42
#